data_AF-A0A928DV80-F1
#
_entry.id   AF-A0A928DV80-F1
#
_cell.length_a   1.000
_cell.length_b   1.000
_cell.length_c   1.000
_cell.angle_alpha   90.00
_cell.angle_beta   90.00
_cell.angle_gamma   90.00
#
_symmetry.space_group_name_H-M   'P 1'
#
loop_
_entity.id
_entity.type
_entity.pdbx_description
1 polymer ?
#
loop_
_entity_poly.entity_id
_entity_poly.type
_entity_poly.pdbx_seq_one_letter_code
_entity_poly.pdbx_strand_id
1 'polypeptide(L)'
;MAITITMLGTSNTGKTCYLFGTADQMVSGRNGFNFVCTDLDDAYDLQEGWERILEGQWPLGSNDHRDYEFNVLLNGRKIEVFKWQDYRGHILDRDDPTDFQAFMSRCRVSDALLVCIPSEVLRDGISNDPSKQRNASKIYRRYTNLLMQVLSEKNVPVALVITKGDQIKTKDELKRGISDLQARFSGVLFDRGLNRCAMITRVFIGKFREDEMAQGTRFSEALIAPKNIHIPILFPIYWALSSQLAACESDIASLRRDKNQFIQNANQARNQSFLSKLWNGDDSAYYDSQAKDTEQRIQEVIQTIDDLKRSLAAIWKEFEATSVIFDNGKQICGSEEYARKEKKS
;
A
#
# COMPACT_ATOMS: atom_id res chain seq x y z
N MET A 1 13.51 -6.20 0.41
CA MET A 1 13.48 -4.99 1.27
C MET A 1 12.05 -4.84 1.77
N ALA A 2 11.83 -4.44 3.02
CA ALA A 2 10.48 -4.25 3.54
C ALA A 2 9.91 -2.90 3.10
N ILE A 3 8.62 -2.88 2.71
CA ILE A 3 7.88 -1.67 2.36
C ILE A 3 7.58 -0.89 3.63
N THR A 4 7.91 0.40 3.68
CA THR A 4 7.56 1.23 4.83
C THR A 4 6.23 1.94 4.61
N ILE A 5 5.23 1.67 5.46
CA ILE A 5 3.90 2.26 5.39
C ILE A 5 3.71 3.20 6.58
N THR A 6 3.34 4.45 6.29
CA THR A 6 3.05 5.45 7.33
C THR A 6 1.57 5.81 7.34
N MET A 7 0.95 5.69 8.51
CA MET A 7 -0.46 6.03 8.72
C MET A 7 -0.59 7.45 9.27
N LEU A 8 -1.34 8.28 8.55
CA LEU A 8 -1.56 9.70 8.79
C LEU A 8 -2.97 9.93 9.31
N GLY A 9 -3.12 10.78 10.31
CA GLY A 9 -4.44 11.19 10.78
C GLY A 9 -4.37 11.98 12.07
N THR A 10 -5.31 12.91 12.26
CA THR A 10 -5.45 13.68 13.51
C THR A 10 -5.70 12.76 14.71
N SER A 11 -5.75 13.31 15.92
CA SER A 11 -6.22 12.56 17.09
C SER A 11 -7.64 12.02 16.88
N ASN A 12 -7.94 10.87 17.48
CA ASN A 12 -9.26 10.21 17.43
C ASN A 12 -9.77 9.78 16.04
N THR A 13 -8.88 9.62 15.04
CA THR A 13 -9.25 9.09 13.72
C THR A 13 -9.34 7.56 13.66
N GLY A 14 -8.96 6.88 14.75
CA GLY A 14 -9.03 5.42 14.87
C GLY A 14 -7.78 4.67 14.38
N LYS A 15 -6.62 5.33 14.25
CA LYS A 15 -5.36 4.70 13.78
C LYS A 15 -4.94 3.50 14.62
N THR A 16 -4.81 3.69 15.94
CA THR A 16 -4.39 2.63 16.88
C THR A 16 -5.39 1.48 16.91
N CYS A 17 -6.70 1.78 16.96
CA CYS A 17 -7.73 0.74 16.91
C CYS A 17 -7.73 -0.03 15.58
N TYR A 18 -7.44 0.66 14.47
CA TYR A 18 -7.29 0.03 13.16
C TYR A 18 -6.05 -0.86 13.09
N LEU A 19 -4.92 -0.45 13.68
CA LEU A 19 -3.72 -1.28 13.78
C LEU A 19 -4.00 -2.57 14.55
N PHE A 20 -4.56 -2.47 15.77
CA PHE A 20 -4.87 -3.65 16.59
C PHE A 20 -5.86 -4.58 15.90
N GLY A 21 -6.96 -4.03 15.36
CA GLY A 21 -7.93 -4.83 14.62
C GLY A 21 -7.34 -5.45 13.35
N THR A 22 -6.40 -4.78 12.68
CA THR A 22 -5.72 -5.34 11.49
C THR A 22 -4.77 -6.47 11.88
N ALA A 23 -3.96 -6.28 12.92
CA ALA A 23 -3.03 -7.29 13.40
C ALA A 23 -3.77 -8.57 13.82
N ASP A 24 -4.79 -8.46 14.69
CA ASP A 24 -5.56 -9.60 15.17
C ASP A 24 -6.25 -10.37 14.02
N GLN A 25 -7.00 -9.67 13.19
CA GLN A 25 -7.82 -10.32 12.16
C GLN A 25 -6.97 -10.98 11.08
N MET A 26 -5.79 -10.43 10.80
CA MET A 26 -4.92 -10.94 9.74
C MET A 26 -4.02 -12.08 10.20
N VAL A 27 -3.94 -12.38 11.50
CA VAL A 27 -3.35 -13.66 11.98
C VAL A 27 -4.20 -14.83 11.50
N SER A 28 -5.51 -14.77 11.71
CA SER A 28 -6.46 -15.81 11.22
C SER A 28 -6.59 -15.83 9.70
N GLY A 29 -6.32 -14.68 9.08
CA GLY A 29 -6.26 -14.51 7.65
C GLY A 29 -7.61 -14.22 6.99
N ARG A 30 -7.53 -13.66 5.78
CA ARG A 30 -8.70 -13.25 5.00
C ARG A 30 -8.45 -13.48 3.52
N ASN A 31 -9.31 -14.29 2.89
CA ASN A 31 -9.20 -14.62 1.47
C ASN A 31 -7.80 -15.14 1.07
N GLY A 32 -7.16 -15.90 1.96
CA GLY A 32 -5.81 -16.43 1.79
C GLY A 32 -4.68 -15.48 2.21
N PHE A 33 -4.96 -14.22 2.53
CA PHE A 33 -3.96 -13.29 3.04
C PHE A 33 -3.78 -13.42 4.55
N ASN A 34 -2.54 -13.46 5.03
CA ASN A 34 -2.22 -13.35 6.46
C ASN A 34 -1.14 -12.28 6.67
N PHE A 35 -1.22 -11.57 7.79
CA PHE A 35 -0.14 -10.70 8.27
C PHE A 35 0.38 -11.30 9.57
N VAL A 36 1.67 -11.62 9.59
CA VAL A 36 2.31 -12.25 10.74
C VAL A 36 3.41 -11.32 11.24
N CYS A 37 3.27 -10.82 12.46
CA CYS A 37 4.29 -9.96 13.07
C CYS A 37 5.60 -10.75 13.20
N THR A 38 6.73 -10.11 12.90
CA THR A 38 8.04 -10.76 12.91
C THR A 38 8.67 -10.80 14.30
N ASP A 39 8.25 -9.90 15.19
CA ASP A 39 8.68 -9.82 16.58
C ASP A 39 7.56 -10.30 17.52
N LEU A 40 7.91 -11.10 18.53
CA LEU A 40 6.94 -11.73 19.44
C LEU A 40 6.43 -10.77 20.51
N ASP A 41 7.27 -9.84 20.96
CA ASP A 41 6.88 -8.85 21.97
C ASP A 41 5.90 -7.85 21.34
N ASP A 42 6.20 -7.40 20.12
CA ASP A 42 5.28 -6.60 19.32
C ASP A 42 3.95 -7.33 19.05
N ALA A 43 3.99 -8.63 18.74
CA ALA A 43 2.80 -9.43 18.53
C ALA A 43 1.92 -9.50 19.79
N TYR A 44 2.54 -9.67 20.95
CA TYR A 44 1.84 -9.69 22.25
C TYR A 44 1.20 -8.34 22.55
N ASP A 45 1.93 -7.24 22.36
CA ASP A 45 1.43 -5.88 22.58
C ASP A 45 0.23 -5.54 21.68
N LEU A 46 0.28 -5.98 20.42
CA LEU A 46 -0.82 -5.82 19.46
C LEU A 46 -2.06 -6.64 19.88
N GLN A 47 -1.84 -7.87 20.37
CA GLN A 47 -2.91 -8.73 20.86
C GLN A 47 -3.56 -8.16 22.13
N GLU A 48 -2.78 -7.75 23.12
CA GLU A 48 -3.29 -7.13 24.35
C GLU A 48 -4.09 -5.86 24.03
N GLY A 49 -3.58 -5.04 23.11
CA GLY A 49 -4.28 -3.86 22.61
C GLY A 49 -5.65 -4.17 22.01
N TRP A 50 -5.78 -5.29 21.30
CA TRP A 50 -7.05 -5.75 20.74
C TRP A 50 -7.98 -6.34 21.80
N GLU A 51 -7.47 -7.16 22.72
CA GLU A 51 -8.24 -7.76 23.82
C GLU A 51 -8.91 -6.67 24.68
N ARG A 52 -8.18 -5.58 24.96
CA ARG A 52 -8.76 -4.42 25.67
C ARG A 52 -9.93 -3.79 24.93
N ILE A 53 -9.87 -3.72 23.59
CA ILE A 53 -11.01 -3.26 22.77
C ILE A 53 -12.16 -4.25 22.91
N LEU A 54 -11.92 -5.57 22.85
CA LEU A 54 -12.97 -6.57 23.06
C LEU A 54 -13.64 -6.46 24.44
N GLU A 55 -12.88 -6.05 25.46
CA GLU A 55 -13.36 -5.78 26.82
C GLU A 55 -14.06 -4.42 26.99
N GLY A 56 -14.29 -3.70 25.89
CA GLY A 56 -14.99 -2.42 25.93
C GLY A 56 -14.09 -1.23 26.30
N GLN A 57 -12.77 -1.33 26.16
CA GLN A 57 -11.83 -0.26 26.50
C GLN A 57 -11.14 0.29 25.26
N TRP A 58 -11.31 1.59 24.99
CA TRP A 58 -10.53 2.23 23.94
C TRP A 58 -9.06 2.34 24.34
N PRO A 59 -8.13 2.06 23.40
CA PRO A 59 -6.72 2.25 23.69
C PRO A 59 -6.44 3.72 23.95
N LEU A 60 -5.50 3.97 24.86
CA LEU A 60 -4.92 5.30 24.97
C LEU A 60 -4.19 5.56 23.65
N GLY A 61 -4.35 6.77 23.11
CA GLY A 61 -3.60 7.21 21.95
C GLY A 61 -2.11 6.99 22.21
N SER A 62 -1.41 6.52 21.19
CA SER A 62 0.01 6.17 21.30
C SER A 62 0.79 7.39 21.79
N ASN A 63 1.37 7.26 23.00
CA ASN A 63 2.32 8.22 23.51
C ASN A 63 3.72 7.93 23.01
N ASP A 64 4.01 6.87 22.27
CA ASP A 64 5.35 6.62 21.72
C ASP A 64 5.28 6.26 20.25
N HIS A 65 6.37 6.50 19.54
CA HIS A 65 6.54 6.04 18.17
C HIS A 65 6.90 4.56 18.20
N ARG A 66 6.15 3.72 17.48
CA ARG A 66 6.43 2.29 17.38
C ARG A 66 6.35 1.81 15.94
N ASP A 67 7.23 0.87 15.64
CA ASP A 67 7.40 0.26 14.35
C ASP A 67 7.15 -1.22 14.45
N TYR A 68 6.17 -1.68 13.71
CA TYR A 68 5.79 -3.08 13.66
C TYR A 68 6.20 -3.64 12.30
N GLU A 69 6.90 -4.76 12.25
CA GLU A 69 7.23 -5.44 11.00
C GLU A 69 6.37 -6.70 10.83
N PHE A 70 5.84 -6.90 9.61
CA PHE A 70 4.95 -8.00 9.28
C PHE A 70 5.40 -8.72 8.01
N ASN A 71 5.35 -10.05 8.06
CA ASN A 71 5.34 -10.90 6.87
C ASN A 71 3.92 -10.93 6.28
N VAL A 72 3.81 -10.71 4.98
CA VAL A 72 2.58 -10.88 4.22
C VAL A 72 2.61 -12.23 3.54
N LEU A 73 1.65 -13.08 3.87
CA LEU A 73 1.48 -14.39 3.27
C LEU A 73 0.24 -14.37 2.35
N LEU A 74 0.32 -15.10 1.24
CA LEU A 74 -0.80 -15.47 0.40
C LEU A 74 -0.83 -16.99 0.28
N ASN A 75 -1.90 -17.61 0.78
CA ASN A 75 -2.07 -19.08 0.85
C ASN A 75 -0.87 -19.76 1.52
N GLY A 76 -0.37 -19.17 2.61
CA GLY A 76 0.79 -19.66 3.38
C GLY A 76 2.16 -19.36 2.77
N ARG A 77 2.24 -18.83 1.54
CA ARG A 77 3.51 -18.41 0.93
C ARG A 77 3.76 -16.93 1.19
N LYS A 78 4.95 -16.59 1.67
CA LYS A 78 5.38 -15.20 1.82
C LYS A 78 5.47 -14.50 0.47
N ILE A 79 4.76 -13.38 0.33
CA ILE A 79 4.77 -12.54 -0.86
C ILE A 79 5.48 -11.20 -0.65
N GLU A 80 5.49 -10.68 0.58
CA GLU A 80 6.14 -9.39 0.88
C GLU A 80 6.41 -9.21 2.38
N VAL A 81 7.20 -8.20 2.75
CA VAL A 81 7.34 -7.68 4.13
C VAL A 81 6.96 -6.21 4.14
N PHE A 82 6.24 -5.77 5.17
CA PHE A 82 6.05 -4.34 5.40
C PHE A 82 6.35 -3.94 6.85
N LYS A 83 6.76 -2.69 7.02
CA LYS A 83 6.88 -2.00 8.28
C LYS A 83 5.73 -1.02 8.43
N TRP A 84 4.97 -1.14 9.50
CA TRP A 84 3.93 -0.20 9.89
C TRP A 84 4.49 0.76 10.92
N GLN A 85 4.47 2.04 10.60
CA GLN A 85 4.88 3.09 11.51
C GLN A 85 3.62 3.75 12.11
N ASP A 86 3.28 3.43 13.37
CA ASP A 86 2.20 4.13 14.07
C ASP A 86 2.74 5.46 14.61
N TYR A 87 2.08 6.54 14.21
CA TYR A 87 2.55 7.87 14.47
C TYR A 87 1.53 8.68 15.27
N ARG A 88 2.04 9.39 16.28
CA ARG A 88 1.26 10.25 17.17
C ARG A 88 0.35 11.19 16.36
N GLY A 89 -0.95 11.17 16.64
CA GLY A 89 -1.94 12.00 15.93
C GLY A 89 -1.79 13.52 16.16
N HIS A 90 -1.09 13.93 17.22
CA HIS A 90 -0.99 15.31 17.66
C HIS A 90 -0.20 16.24 16.72
N ILE A 91 0.60 15.69 15.79
CA ILE A 91 1.38 16.53 14.86
C ILE A 91 0.52 17.25 13.84
N LEU A 92 -0.64 16.69 13.50
CA LEU A 92 -1.61 17.39 12.66
C LEU A 92 -2.52 18.33 13.47
N ASP A 93 -2.39 18.30 14.79
CA ASP A 93 -3.19 19.07 15.74
C ASP A 93 -2.42 20.26 16.34
N ARG A 94 -1.07 20.26 16.30
CA ARG A 94 -0.21 21.29 16.89
C ARG A 94 0.74 21.90 15.86
N ASP A 95 0.92 23.21 15.93
CA ASP A 95 1.91 23.97 15.16
C ASP A 95 3.29 23.92 15.86
N ASP A 96 3.80 22.73 16.22
CA ASP A 96 5.17 22.58 16.73
C ASP A 96 6.13 22.23 15.56
N PRO A 97 7.10 23.11 15.23
CA PRO A 97 8.02 22.89 14.12
C PRO A 97 8.92 21.65 14.27
N THR A 98 9.26 21.24 15.49
CA THR A 98 10.21 20.14 15.74
C THR A 98 9.57 18.80 15.43
N ASP A 99 8.37 18.62 15.96
CA ASP A 99 7.47 17.51 15.71
C ASP A 99 7.19 17.39 14.20
N PHE A 100 6.89 18.50 13.54
CA PHE A 100 6.64 18.53 12.10
C PHE A 100 7.85 18.05 11.27
N GLN A 101 9.07 18.44 11.62
CA GLN A 101 10.28 17.99 10.92
C GLN A 101 10.54 16.49 11.10
N ALA A 102 10.34 15.95 12.31
CA ALA A 102 10.47 14.52 12.57
C ALA A 102 9.45 13.72 11.74
N PHE A 103 8.22 14.23 11.65
CA PHE A 103 7.18 13.68 10.80
C PHE A 103 7.55 13.69 9.31
N MET A 104 8.00 14.83 8.79
CA MET A 104 8.40 14.95 7.38
C MET A 104 9.59 14.05 7.04
N SER A 105 10.57 13.95 7.94
CA SER A 105 11.71 13.03 7.79
C SER A 105 11.28 11.58 7.66
N ARG A 106 10.16 11.23 8.29
CA ARG A 106 9.58 9.89 8.21
C ARG A 106 8.85 9.65 6.91
N CYS A 107 7.98 10.57 6.51
CA CYS A 107 7.31 10.53 5.21
C CYS A 107 8.29 10.41 4.03
N ARG A 108 9.50 10.95 4.16
CA ARG A 108 10.58 10.79 3.16
C ARG A 108 11.06 9.35 3.00
N VAL A 109 11.11 8.58 4.09
CA VAL A 109 11.54 7.17 4.05
C VAL A 109 10.36 6.22 3.81
N SER A 110 9.12 6.67 3.96
CA SER A 110 7.93 5.89 3.66
C SER A 110 7.83 5.55 2.18
N ASP A 111 7.42 4.33 1.87
CA ASP A 111 7.12 3.85 0.52
C ASP A 111 5.63 4.00 0.18
N ALA A 112 4.78 4.27 1.19
CA ALA A 112 3.37 4.55 1.02
C ALA A 112 2.77 5.33 2.19
N LEU A 113 1.67 6.02 1.92
CA LEU A 113 0.93 6.80 2.92
C LEU A 113 -0.53 6.34 3.02
N LEU A 114 -1.01 6.14 4.25
CA LEU A 114 -2.43 5.88 4.54
C LEU A 114 -3.03 7.09 5.26
N VAL A 115 -3.85 7.88 4.61
CA VAL A 115 -4.48 9.08 5.18
C VAL A 115 -5.86 8.73 5.73
N CYS A 116 -5.99 8.80 7.04
CA CYS A 116 -7.18 8.40 7.77
C CYS A 116 -8.14 9.57 7.91
N ILE A 117 -9.30 9.42 7.29
CA ILE A 117 -10.36 10.43 7.26
C ILE A 117 -11.57 9.80 7.95
N PRO A 118 -11.91 10.24 9.17
CA PRO A 118 -13.11 9.74 9.83
C PRO A 118 -14.35 10.06 9.00
N SER A 119 -15.31 9.16 8.99
CA SER A 119 -16.59 9.37 8.32
C SER A 119 -17.31 10.63 8.80
N GLU A 120 -17.13 11.09 10.04
CA GLU A 120 -17.71 12.36 10.49
C GLU A 120 -17.22 13.54 9.65
N VAL A 121 -15.91 13.59 9.35
CA VAL A 121 -15.32 14.65 8.50
C VAL A 121 -15.91 14.60 7.09
N LEU A 122 -16.08 13.39 6.55
CA LEU A 122 -16.69 13.17 5.25
C LEU A 122 -18.15 13.66 5.21
N ARG A 123 -18.95 13.28 6.23
CA ARG A 123 -20.35 13.69 6.39
C ARG A 123 -20.49 15.20 6.53
N ASP A 124 -19.58 15.82 7.29
CA ASP A 124 -19.54 17.27 7.48
C ASP A 124 -19.20 18.00 6.18
N GLY A 125 -18.30 17.44 5.35
CA GLY A 125 -17.94 17.98 4.04
C GLY A 125 -19.10 18.03 3.04
N ILE A 126 -20.01 17.05 3.10
CA ILE A 126 -21.19 16.96 2.23
C ILE A 126 -22.50 17.43 2.90
N SER A 127 -22.41 17.96 4.12
CA SER A 127 -23.55 18.47 4.88
C SER A 127 -24.12 19.74 4.25
N ASN A 128 -25.38 20.09 4.53
CA ASN A 128 -25.94 21.39 4.17
C ASN A 128 -25.61 22.50 5.20
N ASP A 129 -24.97 22.16 6.32
CA ASP A 129 -24.55 23.12 7.35
C ASP A 129 -23.19 23.77 6.99
N PRO A 130 -23.13 25.10 6.74
CA PRO A 130 -21.90 25.78 6.37
C PRO A 130 -20.79 25.69 7.43
N SER A 131 -21.15 25.57 8.72
CA SER A 131 -20.19 25.48 9.82
C SER A 131 -19.46 24.13 9.80
N LYS A 132 -20.21 23.04 9.57
CA LYS A 132 -19.67 21.69 9.39
C LYS A 132 -18.77 21.60 8.17
N GLN A 133 -19.22 22.10 7.02
CA GLN A 133 -18.42 22.14 5.80
C GLN A 133 -17.11 22.92 5.99
N ARG A 134 -17.15 24.06 6.69
CA ARG A 134 -15.96 24.87 6.99
C ARG A 134 -14.97 24.11 7.86
N ASN A 135 -15.44 23.37 8.86
CA ASN A 135 -14.57 22.56 9.73
C ASN A 135 -13.92 21.40 8.96
N ALA A 136 -14.70 20.65 8.18
CA ALA A 136 -14.15 19.62 7.29
C ALA A 136 -13.11 20.19 6.31
N SER A 137 -13.39 21.36 5.71
CA SER A 137 -12.46 22.04 4.80
C SER A 137 -11.13 22.42 5.45
N LYS A 138 -11.10 22.75 6.75
CA LYS A 138 -9.85 23.00 7.48
C LYS A 138 -9.02 21.73 7.58
N ILE A 139 -9.66 20.60 7.89
CA ILE A 139 -9.00 19.29 8.00
C ILE A 139 -8.45 18.85 6.64
N TYR A 140 -9.26 18.93 5.58
CA TYR A 140 -8.81 18.61 4.22
C TYR A 140 -7.62 19.46 3.80
N ARG A 141 -7.64 20.77 4.07
CA ARG A 141 -6.53 21.67 3.75
C ARG A 141 -5.23 21.28 4.47
N ARG A 142 -5.31 20.81 5.71
CA ARG A 142 -4.11 20.31 6.43
C ARG A 142 -3.54 19.09 5.72
N TYR A 143 -4.38 18.12 5.38
CA TYR A 143 -3.92 16.93 4.64
C TYR A 143 -3.37 17.26 3.26
N THR A 144 -4.02 18.12 2.49
CA THR A 144 -3.53 18.47 1.14
C THR A 144 -2.21 19.21 1.19
N ASN A 145 -2.04 20.17 2.12
CA ASN A 145 -0.76 20.86 2.31
C ASN A 145 0.37 19.90 2.66
N LEU A 146 0.10 18.95 3.56
CA LEU A 146 1.05 17.92 3.95
C LEU A 146 1.44 17.03 2.78
N LEU A 147 0.44 16.51 2.06
CA LEU A 147 0.65 15.65 0.91
C LEU A 147 1.40 16.38 -0.20
N MET A 148 1.11 17.66 -0.46
CA MET A 148 1.86 18.44 -1.45
C MET A 148 3.35 18.49 -1.12
N GLN A 149 3.71 18.69 0.15
CA GLN A 149 5.10 18.71 0.57
C GLN A 149 5.75 17.34 0.39
N VAL A 150 5.16 16.28 0.93
CA VAL A 150 5.72 14.92 0.82
C VAL A 150 5.85 14.47 -0.64
N LEU A 151 4.80 14.70 -1.43
CA LEU A 151 4.72 14.22 -2.80
C LEU A 151 5.56 15.05 -3.79
N SER A 152 5.95 16.27 -3.43
CA SER A 152 6.92 17.06 -4.19
C SER A 152 8.34 16.46 -4.16
N GLU A 153 8.66 15.69 -3.11
CA GLU A 153 9.98 15.08 -2.93
C GLU A 153 10.02 13.62 -3.38
N LYS A 154 8.95 12.85 -3.12
CA LYS A 154 8.88 11.42 -3.45
C LYS A 154 7.51 11.05 -4.01
N ASN A 155 7.48 10.27 -5.09
CA ASN A 155 6.23 9.73 -5.63
C ASN A 155 5.90 8.38 -4.98
N VAL A 156 4.94 8.38 -4.06
CA VAL A 156 4.47 7.17 -3.35
C VAL A 156 2.97 7.00 -3.50
N PRO A 157 2.44 5.76 -3.51
CA PRO A 157 1.01 5.51 -3.47
C PRO A 157 0.38 6.07 -2.19
N VAL A 158 -0.80 6.67 -2.32
CA VAL A 158 -1.56 7.25 -1.20
C VAL A 158 -2.94 6.63 -1.11
N ALA A 159 -3.28 6.02 0.02
CA ALA A 159 -4.64 5.57 0.30
C ALA A 159 -5.36 6.57 1.20
N LEU A 160 -6.48 7.14 0.73
CA LEU A 160 -7.45 7.83 1.57
C LEU A 160 -8.36 6.78 2.22
N VAL A 161 -8.13 6.53 3.51
CA VAL A 161 -8.82 5.52 4.31
C VAL A 161 -9.96 6.18 5.08
N ILE A 162 -11.20 5.93 4.64
CA ILE A 162 -12.40 6.38 5.35
C ILE A 162 -12.59 5.49 6.57
N THR A 163 -12.18 5.97 7.75
CA THR A 163 -12.33 5.26 9.03
C THR A 163 -13.72 5.49 9.62
N LYS A 164 -14.11 4.67 10.61
CA LYS A 164 -15.47 4.68 11.21
C LYS A 164 -16.58 4.54 10.16
N GLY A 165 -16.29 3.82 9.08
CA GLY A 165 -17.16 3.71 7.91
C GLY A 165 -18.56 3.14 8.17
N ASP A 166 -18.81 2.56 9.35
CA ASP A 166 -20.11 2.12 9.84
C ASP A 166 -21.10 3.26 10.11
N GLN A 167 -20.60 4.49 10.26
CA GLN A 167 -21.42 5.69 10.39
C GLN A 167 -22.05 6.15 9.07
N ILE A 168 -21.51 5.70 7.93
CA ILE A 168 -22.07 5.99 6.59
C ILE A 168 -23.25 5.06 6.34
N LYS A 169 -24.46 5.62 6.30
CA LYS A 169 -25.71 4.86 6.33
C LYS A 169 -26.21 4.46 4.95
N THR A 170 -25.87 5.22 3.92
CA THR A 170 -26.37 4.98 2.56
C THR A 170 -25.26 4.90 1.51
N LYS A 171 -25.54 4.22 0.39
CA LYS A 171 -24.65 4.19 -0.77
C LYS A 171 -24.49 5.57 -1.41
N ASP A 172 -25.54 6.40 -1.37
CA ASP A 172 -25.52 7.76 -1.89
C ASP A 172 -24.59 8.66 -1.07
N GLU A 173 -24.67 8.60 0.26
CA GLU A 173 -23.79 9.32 1.17
C GLU A 173 -22.32 8.96 0.92
N LEU A 174 -22.02 7.66 0.76
CA LEU A 174 -20.68 7.20 0.40
C LEU A 174 -20.22 7.77 -0.95
N LYS A 175 -21.08 7.72 -1.97
CA LYS A 175 -20.78 8.23 -3.32
C LYS A 175 -20.48 9.73 -3.29
N ARG A 176 -21.32 10.52 -2.62
CA ARG A 176 -21.11 11.97 -2.46
C ARG A 176 -19.83 12.27 -1.69
N GLY A 177 -19.55 11.51 -0.63
CA GLY A 177 -18.30 11.63 0.12
C GLY A 177 -17.07 11.35 -0.74
N ILE A 178 -17.08 10.27 -1.52
CA ILE A 178 -15.98 9.95 -2.46
C ILE A 178 -15.78 11.10 -3.47
N SER A 179 -16.87 11.67 -4.00
CA SER A 179 -16.79 12.82 -4.91
C SER A 179 -16.25 14.08 -4.22
N ASP A 180 -16.61 14.36 -2.96
CA ASP A 180 -16.03 15.46 -2.19
C ASP A 180 -14.53 15.23 -1.97
N LEU A 181 -14.09 14.04 -1.58
CA LEU A 181 -12.66 13.71 -1.46
C LEU A 181 -11.91 13.93 -2.78
N GLN A 182 -12.48 13.48 -3.90
CA GLN A 182 -11.88 13.72 -5.22
C GLN A 182 -11.71 15.21 -5.50
N ALA A 183 -12.74 16.02 -5.24
CA ALA A 183 -12.69 17.46 -5.45
C ALA A 183 -11.70 18.16 -4.51
N ARG A 184 -11.65 17.76 -3.23
CA ARG A 184 -10.81 18.40 -2.20
C ARG A 184 -9.33 18.09 -2.36
N PHE A 185 -9.00 16.90 -2.87
CA PHE A 185 -7.63 16.46 -3.13
C PHE A 185 -7.24 16.56 -4.62
N SER A 186 -8.08 17.20 -5.43
CA SER A 186 -7.70 17.67 -6.77
C SER A 186 -6.49 18.62 -6.66
N GLY A 187 -5.65 18.64 -7.68
CA GLY A 187 -4.33 19.30 -7.66
C GLY A 187 -3.24 18.55 -6.90
N VAL A 188 -3.56 17.53 -6.09
CA VAL A 188 -2.58 16.77 -5.29
C VAL A 188 -2.55 15.29 -5.65
N LEU A 189 -3.73 14.64 -5.75
CA LEU A 189 -3.83 13.19 -5.96
C LEU A 189 -4.55 12.81 -7.26
N PHE A 190 -5.61 13.53 -7.64
CA PHE A 190 -6.58 13.03 -8.61
C PHE A 190 -6.55 13.71 -9.99
N ASP A 191 -5.70 14.72 -10.20
CA ASP A 191 -5.58 15.36 -11.50
C ASP A 191 -4.68 14.56 -12.45
N ARG A 192 -5.01 14.63 -13.74
CA ARG A 192 -4.20 14.00 -14.78
C ARG A 192 -2.86 14.71 -14.92
N GLY A 193 -1.80 13.94 -15.15
CA GLY A 193 -0.45 14.47 -15.36
C GLY A 193 0.37 14.59 -14.07
N LEU A 194 -0.23 14.39 -12.90
CA LEU A 194 0.49 14.39 -11.62
C LEU A 194 1.31 13.11 -11.39
N ASN A 195 1.10 12.07 -12.21
CA ASN A 195 1.74 10.76 -12.09
C ASN A 195 1.54 10.11 -10.70
N ARG A 196 0.37 10.32 -10.08
CA ARG A 196 0.04 9.80 -8.74
C ARG A 196 -0.78 8.54 -8.82
N CYS A 197 -0.51 7.61 -7.91
CA CYS A 197 -1.37 6.47 -7.64
C CYS A 197 -2.10 6.72 -6.31
N ALA A 198 -3.44 6.63 -6.33
CA ALA A 198 -4.25 6.89 -5.16
C ALA A 198 -5.40 5.90 -5.04
N MET A 199 -5.76 5.53 -3.80
CA MET A 199 -6.92 4.71 -3.51
C MET A 199 -7.84 5.44 -2.54
N ILE A 200 -9.15 5.27 -2.69
CA ILE A 200 -10.13 5.60 -1.67
C ILE A 200 -10.80 4.31 -1.23
N THR A 201 -10.76 4.01 0.06
CA THR A 201 -11.40 2.81 0.62
C THR A 201 -12.04 3.10 1.96
N ARG A 202 -12.99 2.25 2.36
CA ARG A 202 -13.71 2.39 3.63
C ARG A 202 -13.46 1.21 4.54
N VAL A 203 -13.12 1.50 5.79
CA VAL A 203 -12.85 0.53 6.85
C VAL A 203 -13.63 0.86 8.12
N PHE A 204 -13.91 -0.17 8.92
CA PHE A 204 -14.40 -0.02 10.29
C PHE A 204 -14.13 -1.30 11.08
N ILE A 205 -13.97 -1.17 12.39
CA ILE A 205 -13.71 -2.30 13.30
C ILE A 205 -15.00 -2.85 13.94
N GLY A 206 -16.10 -2.11 13.84
CA GLY A 206 -17.38 -2.50 14.45
C GLY A 206 -18.41 -1.39 14.33
N LYS A 207 -19.52 -1.55 15.05
CA LYS A 207 -20.54 -0.53 15.26
C LYS A 207 -20.56 -0.15 16.74
N PHE A 208 -20.46 1.15 16.99
CA PHE A 208 -20.41 1.71 18.33
C PHE A 208 -21.43 2.85 18.42
N ARG A 209 -21.92 3.13 19.62
CA ARG A 209 -22.76 4.30 19.87
C ARG A 209 -21.90 5.56 19.84
N GLU A 210 -22.38 6.64 19.24
CA GLU A 210 -21.60 7.87 19.04
C GLU A 210 -21.14 8.50 20.37
N ASP A 211 -21.91 8.33 21.46
CA ASP A 211 -21.61 8.81 22.81
C ASP A 211 -20.48 8.03 23.52
N GLU A 212 -20.14 6.83 23.03
CA GLU A 212 -19.15 5.94 23.65
C GLU A 212 -17.80 5.90 22.90
N MET A 213 -17.62 6.68 21.83
CA MET A 213 -16.43 6.65 20.96
C MET A 213 -15.27 7.59 21.39
N ALA A 214 -15.29 8.06 22.64
CA ALA A 214 -14.23 8.94 23.15
C ALA A 214 -13.02 8.13 23.64
N GLN A 215 -11.82 8.71 23.52
CA GLN A 215 -10.61 8.03 23.99
C GLN A 215 -10.65 7.82 25.51
N GLY A 216 -10.27 6.62 25.97
CA GLY A 216 -10.24 6.28 27.40
C GLY A 216 -11.62 6.07 28.04
N THR A 217 -12.71 6.16 27.26
CA THR A 217 -14.04 5.75 27.75
C THR A 217 -14.24 4.25 27.58
N ARG A 218 -15.07 3.68 28.46
CA ARG A 218 -15.59 2.33 28.25
C ARG A 218 -16.81 2.39 27.33
N PHE A 219 -16.99 1.36 26.52
CA PHE A 219 -18.22 1.12 25.77
C PHE A 219 -18.87 -0.19 26.23
N SER A 220 -20.19 -0.18 26.30
CA SER A 220 -20.97 -1.28 26.90
C SER A 220 -21.72 -2.11 25.86
N GLU A 221 -22.11 -1.49 24.74
CA GLU A 221 -22.90 -2.10 23.67
C GLU A 221 -22.20 -1.89 22.33
N ALA A 222 -21.31 -2.81 21.95
CA ALA A 222 -20.63 -2.76 20.65
C ALA A 222 -20.78 -4.07 19.89
N LEU A 223 -21.00 -3.95 18.58
CA LEU A 223 -20.83 -5.06 17.65
C LEU A 223 -19.44 -4.93 17.02
N ILE A 224 -18.47 -5.65 17.55
CA ILE A 224 -17.12 -5.72 16.99
C ILE A 224 -17.17 -6.69 15.80
N ALA A 225 -16.98 -6.16 14.60
CA ALA A 225 -17.07 -6.91 13.35
C ALA A 225 -16.23 -6.20 12.28
N PRO A 226 -14.90 -6.36 12.29
CA PRO A 226 -14.02 -5.62 11.40
C PRO A 226 -14.28 -5.91 9.92
N LYS A 227 -14.32 -4.84 9.12
CA LYS A 227 -14.58 -4.93 7.68
C LYS A 227 -13.57 -4.14 6.88
N ASN A 228 -13.04 -4.78 5.84
CA ASN A 228 -12.08 -4.23 4.87
C ASN A 228 -10.76 -3.73 5.48
N ILE A 229 -10.47 -4.09 6.72
CA ILE A 229 -9.32 -3.58 7.47
C ILE A 229 -7.97 -3.92 6.84
N HIS A 230 -7.86 -5.01 6.08
CA HIS A 230 -6.65 -5.39 5.36
C HIS A 230 -6.43 -4.63 4.05
N ILE A 231 -7.50 -4.06 3.48
CA ILE A 231 -7.49 -3.44 2.14
C ILE A 231 -6.50 -2.28 2.03
N PRO A 232 -6.45 -1.31 2.97
CA PRO A 232 -5.49 -0.21 2.89
C PRO A 232 -4.02 -0.67 2.85
N ILE A 233 -3.69 -1.78 3.51
CA ILE A 233 -2.32 -2.34 3.55
C ILE A 233 -1.99 -3.12 2.29
N LEU A 234 -2.97 -3.81 1.69
CA LEU A 234 -2.76 -4.51 0.42
C LEU A 234 -2.46 -3.55 -0.74
N PHE A 235 -2.94 -2.31 -0.70
CA PHE A 235 -2.68 -1.32 -1.76
C PHE A 235 -1.19 -0.98 -1.98
N PRO A 236 -0.40 -0.60 -0.96
CA PRO A 236 1.02 -0.39 -1.14
C PRO A 236 1.81 -1.66 -1.47
N ILE A 237 1.37 -2.83 -0.96
CA ILE A 237 1.94 -4.12 -1.36
C ILE A 237 1.71 -4.36 -2.86
N TYR A 238 0.50 -4.12 -3.35
CA TYR A 238 0.15 -4.20 -4.76
C TYR A 238 1.08 -3.33 -5.62
N TRP A 239 1.31 -2.09 -5.20
CA TRP A 239 2.18 -1.15 -5.90
C TRP A 239 3.63 -1.63 -5.95
N ALA A 240 4.16 -2.14 -4.83
CA ALA A 240 5.52 -2.67 -4.77
C ALA A 240 5.68 -3.91 -5.66
N LEU A 241 4.76 -4.88 -5.58
CA LEU A 241 4.79 -6.07 -6.43
C LEU A 241 4.64 -5.71 -7.92
N SER A 242 3.82 -4.71 -8.26
CA SER A 242 3.68 -4.20 -9.63
C SER A 242 4.97 -3.53 -10.16
N SER A 243 5.78 -2.99 -9.25
CA SER A 243 7.07 -2.40 -9.58
C SER A 243 8.14 -3.47 -9.78
N GLN A 244 8.14 -4.50 -8.92
CA GLN A 244 8.98 -5.70 -9.07
C GLN A 244 8.67 -6.42 -10.39
N LEU A 245 7.40 -6.59 -10.73
CA LEU A 245 6.99 -7.22 -11.99
C LEU A 245 7.57 -6.47 -13.20
N ALA A 246 7.47 -5.15 -13.22
CA ALA A 246 8.00 -4.34 -14.32
C ALA A 246 9.53 -4.44 -14.43
N ALA A 247 10.25 -4.55 -13.30
CA ALA A 247 11.69 -4.78 -13.30
C ALA A 247 12.03 -6.15 -13.90
N CYS A 248 11.35 -7.22 -13.48
CA CYS A 248 11.54 -8.56 -14.04
C CYS A 248 11.25 -8.63 -15.55
N GLU A 249 10.21 -7.94 -16.02
CA GLU A 249 9.90 -7.87 -17.45
C GLU A 249 11.01 -7.18 -18.25
N SER A 250 11.63 -6.14 -17.68
CA SER A 250 12.80 -5.48 -18.26
C SER A 250 14.03 -6.40 -18.28
N ASP A 251 14.27 -7.14 -17.20
CA ASP A 251 15.38 -8.08 -17.07
C ASP A 251 15.29 -9.21 -18.11
N ILE A 252 14.10 -9.76 -18.35
CA ILE A 252 13.89 -10.77 -19.41
C ILE A 252 14.28 -10.22 -20.78
N ALA A 253 13.89 -8.98 -21.08
CA ALA A 253 14.23 -8.36 -22.36
C ALA A 253 15.77 -8.22 -22.51
N SER A 254 16.48 -7.92 -21.42
CA SER A 254 17.95 -7.89 -21.43
C SER A 254 18.56 -9.27 -21.60
N LEU A 255 18.16 -10.26 -20.79
CA LEU A 255 18.70 -11.62 -20.83
C LEU A 255 18.48 -12.29 -22.19
N ARG A 256 17.35 -12.02 -22.85
CA ARG A 256 17.10 -12.52 -24.21
C ARG A 256 18.05 -11.93 -25.24
N ARG A 257 18.43 -10.65 -25.10
CA ARG A 257 19.45 -10.02 -25.97
C ARG A 257 20.82 -10.65 -25.74
N ASP A 258 21.22 -10.82 -24.48
CA ASP A 258 22.51 -11.43 -24.11
C ASP A 258 22.61 -12.86 -24.63
N LYS A 259 21.55 -13.67 -24.44
CA LYS A 259 21.48 -15.03 -24.99
C LYS A 259 21.66 -15.05 -26.51
N ASN A 260 20.96 -14.16 -27.22
CA ASN A 260 21.08 -14.07 -28.68
C ASN A 260 22.50 -13.68 -29.11
N GLN A 261 23.16 -12.80 -28.36
CA GLN A 261 24.55 -12.42 -28.62
C GLN A 261 25.50 -13.60 -28.38
N PHE A 262 25.33 -14.37 -27.30
CA PHE A 262 26.13 -15.58 -27.08
C PHE A 262 25.95 -16.62 -28.19
N ILE A 263 24.71 -16.82 -28.67
CA ILE A 263 24.45 -17.72 -29.81
C ILE A 263 25.13 -17.22 -31.09
N GLN A 264 25.09 -15.91 -31.36
CA GLN A 264 25.77 -15.33 -32.51
C GLN A 264 27.29 -15.51 -32.41
N ASN A 265 27.88 -15.25 -31.24
CA ASN A 265 29.31 -15.43 -31.00
C ASN A 265 29.73 -16.90 -31.11
N ALA A 266 28.92 -17.84 -30.59
CA ALA A 266 29.16 -19.28 -30.75
C ALA A 266 29.18 -19.69 -32.22
N ASN A 267 28.23 -19.21 -33.02
CA ASN A 267 28.18 -19.49 -34.45
C ASN A 267 29.36 -18.88 -35.21
N GLN A 268 29.79 -17.66 -34.85
CA GLN A 268 30.99 -17.04 -35.41
C GLN A 268 32.25 -17.84 -35.06
N ALA A 269 32.42 -18.24 -33.80
CA ALA A 269 33.53 -19.08 -33.35
C ALA A 269 33.56 -20.42 -34.09
N ARG A 270 32.40 -21.07 -34.26
CA ARG A 270 32.28 -22.33 -35.01
C ARG A 270 32.69 -22.18 -36.48
N ASN A 271 32.33 -21.07 -37.11
CA ASN A 271 32.61 -20.77 -38.52
C ASN A 271 34.04 -20.27 -38.80
N GLN A 272 34.90 -20.12 -37.78
CA GLN A 272 36.30 -19.79 -37.99
C GLN A 272 37.06 -20.95 -38.68
N SER A 273 38.04 -20.60 -39.51
CA SER A 273 38.89 -21.56 -40.21
C SER A 273 39.76 -22.37 -39.24
N PHE A 274 40.08 -23.62 -39.61
CA PHE A 274 40.85 -24.55 -38.77
C PHE A 274 42.19 -23.97 -38.29
N LEU A 275 42.92 -23.26 -39.16
CA LEU A 275 44.17 -22.59 -38.79
C LEU A 275 43.98 -21.46 -37.76
N SER A 276 42.86 -20.73 -37.83
CA SER A 276 42.51 -19.69 -36.85
C SER A 276 42.22 -20.30 -35.47
N LYS A 277 41.45 -21.38 -35.43
CA LYS A 277 41.13 -22.08 -34.17
C LYS A 277 42.37 -22.68 -33.50
N LEU A 278 43.34 -23.14 -34.30
CA LEU A 278 44.58 -23.72 -33.79
C LEU A 278 45.53 -22.66 -33.19
N TRP A 279 45.48 -21.41 -33.65
CA TRP A 279 46.29 -20.29 -33.11
C TRP A 279 45.59 -19.49 -32.01
N ASN A 280 44.26 -19.34 -32.07
CA ASN A 280 43.51 -18.45 -31.19
C ASN A 280 42.62 -19.16 -30.15
N GLY A 281 42.47 -20.50 -30.24
CA GLY A 281 41.54 -21.26 -29.39
C GLY A 281 40.14 -21.39 -29.99
N ASP A 282 39.35 -22.35 -29.48
CA ASP A 282 37.92 -22.53 -29.84
C ASP A 282 37.03 -22.15 -28.64
N ASP A 283 36.51 -20.93 -28.67
CA ASP A 283 35.64 -20.40 -27.62
C ASP A 283 34.15 -20.80 -27.80
N SER A 284 33.80 -21.61 -28.81
CA SER A 284 32.39 -21.95 -29.07
C SER A 284 31.72 -22.65 -27.89
N ALA A 285 32.43 -23.55 -27.21
CA ALA A 285 31.94 -24.25 -26.03
C ALA A 285 31.67 -23.29 -24.85
N TYR A 286 32.49 -22.23 -24.70
CA TYR A 286 32.27 -21.20 -23.70
C TYR A 286 30.97 -20.44 -23.97
N TYR A 287 30.78 -19.96 -25.21
CA TYR A 287 29.57 -19.23 -25.59
C TYR A 287 28.30 -20.10 -25.50
N ASP A 288 28.38 -21.38 -25.86
CA ASP A 288 27.28 -22.33 -25.70
C ASP A 288 26.90 -22.52 -24.22
N SER A 289 27.90 -22.63 -23.34
CA SER A 289 27.66 -22.71 -21.88
C SER A 289 26.98 -21.45 -21.36
N GLN A 290 27.47 -20.26 -21.72
CA GLN A 290 26.88 -18.99 -21.31
C GLN A 290 25.43 -18.83 -21.82
N ALA A 291 25.15 -19.27 -23.06
CA ALA A 291 23.80 -19.25 -23.60
C ALA A 291 22.85 -20.19 -22.83
N LYS A 292 23.34 -21.35 -22.39
CA LYS A 292 22.58 -22.31 -21.57
C LYS A 292 22.31 -21.77 -20.15
N ASP A 293 23.31 -21.19 -19.50
CA ASP A 293 23.16 -20.59 -18.17
C ASP A 293 22.19 -19.39 -18.22
N THR A 294 22.28 -18.58 -19.27
CA THR A 294 21.34 -17.47 -19.50
C THR A 294 19.92 -17.97 -19.74
N GLU A 295 19.73 -19.08 -20.46
CA GLU A 295 18.42 -19.69 -20.64
C GLU A 295 17.82 -20.15 -19.30
N GLN A 296 18.61 -20.79 -18.43
CA GLN A 296 18.13 -21.19 -17.11
C GLN A 296 17.66 -19.97 -16.30
N ARG A 297 18.44 -18.89 -16.30
CA ARG A 297 18.06 -17.63 -15.63
C ARG A 297 16.77 -17.04 -16.20
N ILE A 298 16.56 -17.10 -17.52
CA ILE A 298 15.31 -16.66 -18.14
C ILE A 298 14.12 -17.46 -17.59
N GLN A 299 14.25 -18.78 -17.44
CA GLN A 299 13.17 -19.62 -16.90
C GLN A 299 12.86 -19.30 -15.43
N GLU A 300 13.88 -19.04 -14.61
CA GLU A 300 13.72 -18.62 -13.22
C GLU A 300 12.98 -17.27 -13.10
N VAL A 301 13.31 -16.30 -13.95
CA VAL A 301 12.63 -15.00 -13.97
C VAL A 301 11.19 -15.14 -14.48
N ILE A 302 10.92 -15.98 -15.49
CA ILE A 302 9.55 -16.26 -15.96
C ILE A 302 8.70 -16.82 -14.83
N GLN A 303 9.21 -17.79 -14.07
CA GLN A 303 8.48 -18.35 -12.93
C GLN A 303 8.17 -17.29 -11.86
N THR A 304 9.11 -16.37 -11.63
CA THR A 304 8.92 -15.23 -10.70
C THR A 304 7.83 -14.28 -11.21
N ILE A 305 7.81 -13.97 -12.50
CA ILE A 305 6.75 -13.15 -13.12
C ILE A 305 5.37 -13.78 -12.95
N ASP A 306 5.26 -15.09 -13.16
CA ASP A 306 3.99 -15.80 -13.00
C ASP A 306 3.50 -15.78 -11.54
N ASP A 307 4.42 -15.89 -10.58
CA ASP A 307 4.10 -15.76 -9.15
C ASP A 307 3.62 -14.35 -8.79
N LEU A 308 4.30 -13.32 -9.30
CA LEU A 308 3.92 -11.92 -9.10
C LEU A 308 2.55 -11.63 -9.72
N LYS A 309 2.30 -12.07 -10.97
CA LYS A 309 1.01 -11.89 -11.65
C LYS A 309 -0.13 -12.54 -10.87
N ARG A 310 0.07 -13.76 -10.35
CA ARG A 310 -0.93 -14.43 -9.51
C ARG A 310 -1.21 -13.67 -8.21
N SER A 311 -0.16 -13.17 -7.56
CA SER A 311 -0.29 -12.40 -6.31
C SER A 311 -1.01 -11.07 -6.54
N LEU A 312 -0.66 -10.35 -7.61
CA LEU A 312 -1.32 -9.11 -8.02
C LEU A 312 -2.79 -9.34 -8.34
N ALA A 313 -3.13 -10.41 -9.08
CA ALA A 313 -4.51 -10.77 -9.39
C ALA A 313 -5.33 -11.04 -8.11
N ALA A 314 -4.75 -11.75 -7.14
CA ALA A 314 -5.40 -12.06 -5.87
C ALA A 314 -5.65 -10.79 -5.04
N ILE A 315 -4.66 -9.88 -4.99
CA ILE A 315 -4.81 -8.60 -4.28
C ILE A 315 -5.86 -7.72 -4.97
N TRP A 316 -5.83 -7.63 -6.30
CA TRP A 316 -6.75 -6.79 -7.05
C TRP A 316 -8.22 -7.16 -6.83
N LYS A 317 -8.51 -8.46 -6.73
CA LYS A 317 -9.85 -8.98 -6.41
C LYS A 317 -10.41 -8.43 -5.08
N GLU A 318 -9.54 -8.13 -4.12
CA GLU A 318 -9.95 -7.51 -2.85
C GLU A 318 -10.40 -6.05 -3.02
N PHE A 319 -9.88 -5.35 -4.03
CA PHE A 319 -10.20 -3.95 -4.30
C PHE A 319 -11.53 -3.75 -5.04
N GLU A 320 -11.89 -4.64 -5.97
CA GLU A 320 -13.00 -4.46 -6.92
C GLU A 320 -14.34 -4.09 -6.26
N ALA A 321 -14.63 -4.67 -5.10
CA ALA A 321 -15.90 -4.45 -4.40
C ALA A 321 -15.84 -3.35 -3.32
N THR A 322 -14.65 -2.88 -2.97
CA THR A 322 -14.42 -2.15 -1.70
C THR A 322 -13.80 -0.78 -1.88
N SER A 323 -13.15 -0.54 -3.02
CA SER A 323 -12.23 0.58 -3.19
C SER A 323 -12.38 1.22 -4.56
N VAL A 324 -11.96 2.49 -4.65
CA VAL A 324 -11.84 3.23 -5.91
C VAL A 324 -10.37 3.59 -6.09
N ILE A 325 -9.76 3.11 -7.17
CA ILE A 325 -8.33 3.30 -7.43
C ILE A 325 -8.14 4.24 -8.61
N PHE A 326 -7.16 5.12 -8.50
CA PHE A 326 -6.75 6.10 -9.50
C PHE A 326 -5.27 5.91 -9.82
N ASP A 327 -4.96 5.91 -11.11
CA ASP A 327 -3.60 6.05 -11.61
C ASP A 327 -3.52 7.23 -12.56
N ASN A 328 -2.65 8.17 -12.23
CA ASN A 328 -2.42 9.41 -12.95
C ASN A 328 -3.72 10.16 -13.28
N GLY A 329 -4.61 10.25 -12.28
CA GLY A 329 -5.92 10.91 -12.38
C GLY A 329 -6.97 10.19 -13.22
N LYS A 330 -6.71 8.95 -13.67
CA LYS A 330 -7.71 8.08 -14.29
C LYS A 330 -8.15 7.02 -13.27
N GLN A 331 -9.46 6.92 -13.04
CA GLN A 331 -10.00 5.78 -12.28
C GLN A 331 -9.72 4.48 -13.06
N ILE A 332 -9.13 3.49 -12.39
CA ILE A 332 -8.87 2.17 -12.95
C ILE A 332 -9.99 1.23 -12.50
N CYS A 333 -10.43 0.36 -13.40
CA CYS A 333 -11.34 -0.74 -13.10
C CYS A 333 -10.68 -2.06 -13.49
N GLY A 334 -10.93 -3.11 -12.69
CA GLY A 334 -10.93 -4.55 -13.02
C GLY A 334 -10.03 -5.04 -14.16
N SER A 335 -10.42 -4.67 -15.38
CA SER A 335 -9.94 -5.20 -16.65
C SER A 335 -8.85 -4.35 -17.34
N GLU A 336 -8.57 -3.13 -16.89
CA GLU A 336 -7.67 -2.21 -17.63
C GLU A 336 -6.18 -2.40 -17.32
N GLU A 337 -5.83 -3.15 -16.27
CA GLU A 337 -4.48 -3.09 -15.69
C GLU A 337 -3.46 -4.07 -16.30
N TYR A 338 -3.91 -5.15 -16.93
CA TYR A 338 -3.01 -6.06 -17.65
C TYR A 338 -2.46 -5.47 -18.96
N ALA A 339 -2.97 -4.31 -19.41
CA ALA A 339 -2.73 -3.79 -20.76
C ALA A 339 -1.83 -2.54 -20.85
N ARG A 340 -1.29 -1.99 -19.75
CA ARG A 340 -0.80 -0.59 -19.76
C ARG A 340 0.66 -0.28 -19.44
N LYS A 341 1.53 -1.28 -19.22
CA LYS A 341 2.99 -1.01 -19.13
C LYS A 341 3.77 -1.15 -20.45
N GLU A 342 3.09 -1.32 -21.59
CA GLU A 342 3.73 -1.29 -22.93
C GLU A 342 3.94 0.13 -23.51
N LYS A 343 3.56 1.23 -22.84
CA LYS A 343 3.47 2.55 -23.51
C LYS A 343 4.28 3.72 -22.96
N LYS A 344 5.27 3.51 -22.10
CA LYS A 344 6.22 4.58 -21.74
C LYS A 344 7.66 4.06 -21.60
N SER A 345 8.23 3.71 -22.75
CA SER A 345 9.65 3.86 -23.07
C SER A 345 9.87 5.20 -23.77
#